data_AF-X1SEJ0-F1
#
_entry.id   AF-X1SEJ0-F1
#
_cell.length_a   1.000
_cell.length_b   1.000
_cell.length_c   1.000
_cell.angle_alpha   90.00
_cell.angle_beta   90.00
_cell.angle_gamma   90.00
#
_symmetry.space_group_name_H-M   'P 1'
#
loop_
_entity.id
_entity.type
_entity.pdbx_description
1 polymer ?
#
loop_
_entity_poly.entity_id
_entity_poly.type
_entity_poly.pdbx_seq_one_letter_code
_entity_poly.pdbx_strand_id
1 'polypeptide(L)'
;MIIRQALGLKHTLENLPIIIRPDELIVGTFDNNIPVAIPRMEGSGFRIMKELENLPHRIVNPINVKKEDIKTLREEIAPFYDNFKIDTYAREIAPKSVFETLFSGCAFVATEIGGIAHVVADYPRLISLGLKKYINLSQEKLANYKPKIIGDTKETEKIDFYKSMIIICKALISYAHRYSEHAKLLSESVDNKE
;
A
#
# COMPACT_ATOMS: atom_id res chain seq x y z
N MET A 1 8.61 6.91 -11.34
CA MET A 1 7.46 6.73 -10.41
C MET A 1 7.53 5.41 -9.63
N ILE A 2 7.72 4.27 -10.30
CA ILE A 2 7.63 2.94 -9.69
C ILE A 2 8.64 2.68 -8.54
N ILE A 3 9.87 3.20 -8.62
CA ILE A 3 10.86 3.09 -7.52
C ILE A 3 10.36 3.80 -6.25
N ARG A 4 9.73 4.97 -6.37
CA ARG A 4 9.20 5.70 -5.20
C ARG A 4 8.09 4.91 -4.51
N GLN A 5 7.23 4.23 -5.28
CA GLN A 5 6.19 3.36 -4.73
C GLN A 5 6.80 2.15 -4.01
N ALA A 6 7.83 1.52 -4.61
CA ALA A 6 8.55 0.42 -3.99
C ALA A 6 9.23 0.83 -2.67
N LEU A 7 9.87 2.01 -2.64
CA LEU A 7 10.48 2.57 -1.43
C LEU A 7 9.43 2.96 -0.39
N GLY A 8 8.28 3.50 -0.80
CA GLY A 8 7.18 3.82 0.10
C GLY A 8 6.59 2.56 0.76
N LEU A 9 6.38 1.49 0.00
CA LEU A 9 5.96 0.20 0.54
C LEU A 9 7.03 -0.37 1.48
N LYS A 10 8.31 -0.34 1.08
CA LYS A 10 9.41 -0.77 1.94
C LYS A 10 9.40 -0.02 3.28
N HIS A 11 9.36 1.31 3.24
CA HIS A 11 9.32 2.15 4.43
C HIS A 11 8.10 1.84 5.31
N THR A 12 6.92 1.63 4.70
CA THR A 12 5.71 1.22 5.41
C THR A 12 5.94 -0.11 6.12
N LEU A 13 6.37 -1.15 5.41
CA LEU A 13 6.57 -2.48 5.99
C LEU A 13 7.71 -2.56 7.01
N GLU A 14 8.68 -1.64 6.96
CA GLU A 14 9.75 -1.55 7.97
C GLU A 14 9.26 -0.91 9.28
N ASN A 15 8.27 0.00 9.22
CA ASN A 15 7.82 0.79 10.37
C ASN A 15 6.44 0.40 10.89
N LEU A 16 5.64 -0.32 10.10
CA LEU A 16 4.29 -0.72 10.48
C LEU A 16 4.37 -1.59 11.75
N PRO A 17 3.55 -1.33 12.78
CA PRO A 17 3.49 -2.19 13.95
C PRO A 17 3.20 -3.63 13.56
N ILE A 18 3.79 -4.57 14.28
CA ILE A 18 3.48 -6.00 14.17
C ILE A 18 2.82 -6.40 15.47
N ILE A 19 1.73 -7.16 15.37
CA ILE A 19 1.07 -7.77 16.51
C ILE A 19 0.72 -9.21 16.16
N ILE A 20 0.69 -10.08 17.17
CA ILE A 20 0.12 -11.42 17.05
C ILE A 20 -0.99 -11.49 18.09
N ARG A 21 -2.23 -11.68 17.63
CA ARG A 21 -3.40 -11.72 18.50
C ARG A 21 -3.54 -13.10 19.15
N PRO A 22 -4.28 -13.21 20.27
CA PRO A 22 -4.62 -14.52 20.83
C PRO A 22 -5.22 -15.44 19.77
N ASP A 23 -4.80 -16.70 19.79
CA ASP A 23 -5.30 -17.79 18.95
C ASP A 23 -5.07 -17.65 17.43
N GLU A 24 -4.31 -16.65 16.96
CA GLU A 24 -3.95 -16.52 15.54
C GLU A 24 -2.94 -17.60 15.10
N LEU A 25 -3.39 -18.50 14.22
CA LEU A 25 -2.51 -19.46 13.54
C LEU A 25 -1.83 -18.86 12.29
N ILE A 26 -2.49 -17.89 11.65
CA ILE A 26 -1.97 -17.13 10.50
C ILE A 26 -1.98 -15.65 10.89
N VAL A 27 -0.80 -15.04 10.91
CA VAL A 27 -0.57 -13.67 11.39
C VAL A 27 -0.40 -12.70 10.22
N GLY A 28 -0.66 -11.41 10.46
CA GLY A 28 -0.45 -10.38 9.44
C GLY A 28 -1.27 -9.10 9.60
N THR A 29 -1.61 -8.72 10.82
CA THR A 29 -2.32 -7.46 11.14
C THR A 29 -1.45 -6.53 11.99
N PHE A 30 -1.73 -5.24 11.91
CA PHE A 30 -1.01 -4.20 12.66
C PHE A 30 -1.85 -3.56 13.77
N ASP A 31 -3.12 -3.95 13.93
CA ASP A 31 -4.03 -3.40 14.94
C ASP A 31 -4.92 -4.48 15.59
N ASN A 32 -5.18 -4.31 16.88
CA ASN A 32 -6.07 -5.16 17.67
C ASN A 32 -7.55 -4.87 17.40
N ASN A 33 -7.88 -3.68 16.91
CA ASN A 33 -9.24 -3.24 16.63
C ASN A 33 -9.55 -3.47 15.14
N ILE A 34 -9.78 -4.72 14.77
CA ILE A 34 -10.16 -5.10 13.40
C ILE A 34 -11.69 -5.04 13.23
N PRO A 35 -12.20 -4.76 12.01
CA PRO A 35 -11.45 -4.41 10.80
C PRO A 35 -10.94 -2.95 10.81
N VAL A 36 -9.78 -2.74 10.20
CA VAL A 36 -9.16 -1.41 10.03
C VAL A 36 -9.32 -0.90 8.61
N ALA A 37 -9.54 0.41 8.46
CA ALA A 37 -9.57 1.09 7.17
C ALA A 37 -8.32 1.97 7.02
N ILE A 38 -7.61 1.84 5.90
CA ILE A 38 -6.42 2.63 5.59
C ILE A 38 -6.77 3.62 4.47
N PRO A 39 -6.76 4.95 4.72
CA PRO A 39 -7.00 5.91 3.66
C PRO A 39 -5.83 5.94 2.67
N ARG A 40 -6.10 5.64 1.40
CA ARG A 40 -5.14 5.77 0.29
C ARG A 40 -5.07 7.22 -0.17
N MET A 41 -4.21 8.00 0.47
CA MET A 41 -4.14 9.47 0.31
C MET A 41 -3.71 9.93 -1.09
N GLU A 42 -3.00 9.09 -1.83
CA GLU A 42 -2.68 9.32 -3.25
C GLU A 42 -3.89 9.19 -4.18
N GLY A 43 -4.95 8.52 -3.73
CA GLY A 43 -6.14 8.21 -4.51
C GLY A 43 -7.42 8.66 -3.80
N SER A 44 -8.37 7.73 -3.67
CA SER A 44 -9.71 8.01 -3.12
C SER A 44 -9.73 8.42 -1.64
N GLY A 45 -8.69 8.09 -0.87
CA GLY A 45 -8.62 8.36 0.57
C GLY A 45 -8.69 9.85 0.92
N PHE A 46 -8.32 10.74 0.01
CA PHE A 46 -8.44 12.18 0.26
C PHE A 46 -9.90 12.66 0.39
N ARG A 47 -10.89 11.90 -0.11
CA ARG A 47 -12.29 12.31 -0.11
C ARG A 47 -12.94 12.29 1.26
N ILE A 48 -12.45 11.44 2.17
CA ILE A 48 -13.00 11.31 3.52
C ILE A 48 -12.52 12.43 4.47
N MET A 49 -11.59 13.29 4.02
CA MET A 49 -10.96 14.31 4.88
C MET A 49 -11.94 15.33 5.49
N LYS A 50 -13.05 15.62 4.78
CA LYS A 50 -14.07 16.57 5.21
C LYS A 50 -15.10 15.98 6.19
N GLU A 51 -15.10 14.67 6.37
CA GLU A 51 -16.10 13.94 7.15
C GLU A 51 -15.48 13.11 8.28
N LEU A 52 -14.17 13.24 8.54
CA LEU A 52 -13.45 12.41 9.50
C LEU A 52 -14.14 12.34 10.88
N GLU A 53 -14.64 13.45 11.39
CA GLU A 53 -15.37 13.52 12.66
C GLU A 53 -16.76 12.88 12.60
N ASN A 54 -17.37 12.85 11.42
CA ASN A 54 -18.70 12.29 11.20
C ASN A 54 -18.65 10.80 10.83
N LEU A 55 -17.46 10.24 10.54
CA LEU A 55 -17.31 8.82 10.21
C LEU A 55 -17.93 7.86 11.24
N PRO A 56 -17.79 8.09 12.57
CA PRO A 56 -18.43 7.22 13.58
C PRO A 56 -19.96 7.32 13.61
N HIS A 57 -20.52 8.42 13.07
CA HIS A 57 -21.94 8.73 13.09
C HIS A 57 -22.66 8.40 11.78
N ARG A 58 -21.96 7.79 10.82
CA ARG A 58 -22.58 7.38 9.56
C ARG A 58 -23.64 6.31 9.78
N ILE A 59 -24.74 6.43 9.04
CA ILE A 59 -25.78 5.40 8.99
C ILE A 59 -25.24 4.12 8.32
N VAL A 60 -24.38 4.27 7.31
CA VAL A 60 -23.81 3.16 6.53
C VAL A 60 -22.29 3.17 6.69
N ASN A 61 -21.72 2.02 7.04
CA ASN A 61 -20.28 1.81 7.24
C ASN A 61 -19.64 2.84 8.20
N PRO A 62 -20.09 2.92 9.46
CA PRO A 62 -19.44 3.76 10.46
C PRO A 62 -18.00 3.30 10.69
N ILE A 63 -17.09 4.25 10.84
CA ILE A 63 -15.67 3.98 11.11
C ILE A 63 -15.27 4.79 12.34
N ASN A 64 -14.78 4.11 13.36
CA ASN A 64 -14.19 4.77 14.52
C ASN A 64 -12.85 5.39 14.14
N VAL A 65 -12.65 6.67 14.44
CA VAL A 65 -11.39 7.38 14.19
C VAL A 65 -11.01 8.14 15.45
N LYS A 66 -9.77 7.99 15.93
CA LYS A 66 -9.30 8.73 17.11
C LYS A 66 -9.06 10.18 16.74
N LYS A 67 -9.27 11.10 17.69
CA LYS A 67 -9.00 12.54 17.48
C LYS A 67 -7.55 12.81 17.05
N GLU A 68 -6.61 12.03 17.58
CA GLU A 68 -5.19 12.11 17.21
C GLU A 68 -4.96 11.70 15.75
N ASP A 69 -5.56 10.58 15.30
CA ASP A 69 -5.47 10.15 13.90
C ASP A 69 -6.05 11.21 12.95
N ILE A 70 -7.15 11.87 13.31
CA ILE A 70 -7.73 12.99 12.54
C ILE A 70 -6.73 14.13 12.42
N LYS A 71 -6.04 14.47 13.52
CA LYS A 71 -5.03 15.53 13.55
C LYS A 71 -3.85 15.18 12.65
N THR A 72 -3.26 13.99 12.80
CA THR A 72 -2.15 13.52 11.97
C THR A 72 -2.54 13.47 10.49
N LEU A 73 -3.74 13.00 10.16
CA LEU A 73 -4.22 12.99 8.78
C LEU A 73 -4.29 14.40 8.18
N ARG A 74 -4.76 15.40 8.95
CA ARG A 74 -4.94 16.77 8.45
C ARG A 74 -3.66 17.61 8.44
N GLU A 75 -2.88 17.53 9.50
CA GLU A 75 -1.75 18.43 9.72
C GLU A 75 -0.44 17.87 9.15
N GLU A 76 -0.28 16.55 9.12
CA GLU A 76 0.99 15.92 8.73
C GLU A 76 0.90 15.23 7.37
N ILE A 77 -0.21 14.53 7.08
CA ILE A 77 -0.32 13.68 5.89
C ILE A 77 -0.94 14.43 4.71
N ALA A 78 -2.13 15.02 4.88
CA ALA A 78 -2.88 15.65 3.80
C ALA A 78 -2.12 16.77 3.05
N PRO A 79 -1.32 17.65 3.71
CA PRO A 79 -0.63 18.73 3.02
C PRO A 79 0.34 18.26 1.94
N PHE A 80 1.01 17.12 2.15
CA PHE A 80 1.86 16.53 1.13
C PHE A 80 1.03 16.07 -0.08
N TYR A 81 -0.05 15.33 0.16
CA TYR A 81 -0.84 14.70 -0.91
C TYR A 81 -1.72 15.67 -1.70
N ASP A 82 -1.95 16.89 -1.22
CA ASP A 82 -2.79 17.85 -1.93
C ASP A 82 -2.29 18.13 -3.36
N ASN A 83 -0.97 18.12 -3.55
CA ASN A 83 -0.31 18.28 -4.84
C ASN A 83 0.02 16.96 -5.57
N PHE A 84 -0.15 15.81 -4.93
CA PHE A 84 0.29 14.50 -5.47
C PHE A 84 -0.83 13.47 -5.60
N LYS A 85 -2.09 13.86 -5.39
CA LYS A 85 -3.24 12.98 -5.57
C LYS A 85 -3.61 12.82 -7.06
N ILE A 86 -4.11 11.63 -7.43
CA ILE A 86 -4.54 11.31 -8.79
C ILE A 86 -5.55 12.34 -9.32
N ASP A 87 -6.43 12.85 -8.46
CA ASP A 87 -7.42 13.87 -8.82
C ASP A 87 -6.77 15.19 -9.30
N THR A 88 -5.63 15.58 -8.72
CA THR A 88 -4.90 16.79 -9.14
C THR A 88 -4.41 16.64 -10.58
N TYR A 89 -3.76 15.52 -10.90
CA TYR A 89 -3.32 15.24 -12.27
C TYR A 89 -4.49 15.05 -13.25
N ALA A 90 -5.56 14.37 -12.83
CA ALA A 90 -6.73 14.17 -13.67
C ALA A 90 -7.36 15.51 -14.11
N ARG A 91 -7.40 16.50 -13.21
CA ARG A 91 -7.95 17.84 -13.51
C ARG A 91 -7.15 18.63 -14.52
N GLU A 92 -5.86 18.32 -14.68
CA GLU A 92 -5.00 18.96 -15.67
C GLU A 92 -5.25 18.42 -17.08
N ILE A 93 -5.63 17.14 -17.21
CA ILE A 93 -5.70 16.44 -18.51
C ILE A 93 -7.12 16.17 -18.99
N ALA A 94 -8.13 16.22 -18.12
CA ALA A 94 -9.51 15.89 -18.45
C ALA A 94 -10.41 17.15 -18.55
N PRO A 95 -11.40 17.17 -19.46
CA PRO A 95 -12.37 18.25 -19.52
C PRO A 95 -13.14 18.42 -18.20
N LYS A 96 -13.48 19.66 -17.86
CA LYS A 96 -14.25 20.00 -16.64
C LYS A 96 -15.57 19.21 -16.52
N SER A 97 -16.24 18.94 -17.64
CA SER A 97 -17.50 18.19 -17.70
C SER A 97 -17.39 16.76 -17.15
N VAL A 98 -16.21 16.13 -17.20
CA VAL A 98 -15.95 14.81 -16.60
C VAL A 98 -16.15 14.88 -15.08
N PHE A 99 -15.61 15.92 -14.44
CA PHE A 99 -15.74 16.11 -13.00
C PHE A 99 -17.16 16.51 -12.61
N GLU A 100 -17.81 17.38 -13.39
CA GLU A 100 -19.22 17.75 -13.16
C GLU A 100 -20.12 16.51 -13.20
N THR A 101 -19.88 15.58 -14.14
CA THR A 101 -20.59 14.30 -14.24
C THR A 101 -20.26 13.35 -13.09
N LEU A 102 -19.01 13.32 -12.63
CA LEU A 102 -18.62 12.50 -11.47
C LEU A 102 -19.30 13.02 -10.19
N PHE A 103 -19.33 14.34 -10.00
CA PHE A 103 -19.93 14.97 -8.81
C PHE A 103 -21.45 14.99 -8.82
N SER A 104 -22.10 14.83 -9.99
CA SER A 104 -23.55 14.66 -10.05
C SER A 104 -24.02 13.29 -9.53
N GLY A 105 -23.10 12.33 -9.38
CA GLY A 105 -23.42 10.96 -8.99
C GLY A 105 -23.99 10.10 -10.13
N CYS A 106 -24.13 10.66 -11.34
CA CYS A 106 -24.64 9.91 -12.51
C CYS A 106 -23.62 8.92 -13.09
N ALA A 107 -22.32 9.13 -12.83
CA ALA A 107 -21.25 8.22 -13.23
C ALA A 107 -20.32 7.95 -12.05
N PHE A 108 -20.02 6.67 -11.80
CA PHE A 108 -19.17 6.24 -10.69
C PHE A 108 -17.80 5.78 -11.22
N VAL A 109 -16.78 6.63 -11.07
CA VAL A 109 -15.38 6.35 -11.46
C VAL A 109 -14.48 6.22 -10.21
N ALA A 110 -15.09 5.99 -9.04
CA ALA A 110 -14.35 5.98 -7.79
C ALA A 110 -13.45 4.74 -7.64
N THR A 111 -13.79 3.63 -8.32
CA THR A 111 -12.99 2.40 -8.37
C THR A 111 -11.61 2.63 -8.98
N GLU A 112 -11.54 3.46 -10.01
CA GLU A 112 -10.34 3.76 -10.79
C GLU A 112 -9.40 4.69 -10.00
N ILE A 113 -9.99 5.50 -9.11
CA ILE A 113 -9.29 6.45 -8.24
C ILE A 113 -8.93 5.81 -6.89
N GLY A 114 -9.62 4.73 -6.50
CA GLY A 114 -9.34 3.94 -5.29
C GLY A 114 -8.22 2.91 -5.46
N GLY A 115 -7.84 2.60 -6.70
CA GLY A 115 -6.85 1.59 -7.05
C GLY A 115 -7.48 0.42 -7.80
N ILE A 116 -6.74 -0.13 -8.75
CA ILE A 116 -7.19 -1.26 -9.56
C ILE A 116 -7.08 -2.54 -8.73
N ALA A 117 -8.20 -2.99 -8.15
CA ALA A 117 -8.22 -4.12 -7.22
C ALA A 117 -8.64 -5.46 -7.87
N HIS A 118 -9.33 -5.44 -9.01
CA HIS A 118 -9.86 -6.65 -9.67
C HIS A 118 -8.76 -7.43 -10.41
N VAL A 119 -7.80 -7.95 -9.66
CA VAL A 119 -6.68 -8.76 -10.15
C VAL A 119 -6.63 -10.08 -9.40
N VAL A 120 -6.45 -11.17 -10.13
CA VAL A 120 -6.15 -12.48 -9.57
C VAL A 120 -4.66 -12.70 -9.73
N ALA A 121 -3.91 -12.62 -8.63
CA ALA A 121 -2.49 -12.96 -8.65
C ALA A 121 -2.31 -14.47 -8.82
N ASP A 122 -1.22 -14.86 -9.46
CA ASP A 122 -0.81 -16.27 -9.60
C ASP A 122 -0.18 -16.77 -8.28
N TYR A 123 -1.03 -16.96 -7.27
CA TYR A 123 -0.62 -17.45 -5.94
C TYR A 123 0.04 -18.85 -5.99
N PRO A 124 -0.45 -19.83 -6.78
CA PRO A 124 0.22 -21.13 -6.89
C PRO A 124 1.68 -21.00 -7.34
N ARG A 125 1.95 -20.14 -8.33
CA ARG A 125 3.33 -19.83 -8.75
C ARG A 125 4.12 -19.11 -7.66
N LEU A 126 3.53 -18.13 -6.99
CA LEU A 126 4.21 -17.38 -5.94
C LEU A 126 4.64 -18.29 -4.78
N ILE A 127 3.75 -19.18 -4.33
CA ILE A 127 4.00 -20.13 -3.24
C ILE A 127 5.06 -21.16 -3.64
N SER A 128 4.99 -21.69 -4.87
CA SER A 128 5.96 -22.69 -5.35
C SER A 128 7.37 -22.14 -5.59
N LEU A 129 7.49 -20.89 -6.06
CA LEU A 129 8.79 -20.29 -6.39
C LEU A 129 9.40 -19.48 -5.23
N GLY A 130 8.56 -18.85 -4.41
CA GLY A 130 8.95 -17.91 -3.37
C GLY A 130 9.50 -16.57 -3.88
N LEU A 131 9.52 -15.57 -3.00
CA LEU A 131 9.96 -14.20 -3.33
C LEU A 131 11.44 -14.12 -3.74
N LYS A 132 12.30 -15.00 -3.19
CA LYS A 132 13.74 -15.05 -3.55
C LYS A 132 13.96 -15.34 -5.04
N LYS A 133 13.09 -16.14 -5.69
CA LYS A 133 13.18 -16.41 -7.13
C LYS A 133 13.04 -15.13 -7.94
N TYR A 134 12.10 -14.26 -7.58
CA TYR A 134 11.86 -13.00 -8.28
C TYR A 134 12.98 -11.97 -8.06
N ILE A 135 13.64 -11.99 -6.90
CA ILE A 135 14.86 -11.21 -6.65
C ILE A 135 15.96 -11.65 -7.63
N ASN A 136 16.25 -12.95 -7.70
CA ASN A 136 17.32 -13.49 -8.54
C ASN A 136 17.05 -13.23 -10.03
N LEU A 137 15.82 -13.45 -10.49
CA LEU A 137 15.42 -13.16 -11.87
C LEU A 137 15.59 -11.67 -12.20
N SER A 138 15.21 -10.78 -11.29
CA SER A 138 15.37 -9.33 -11.50
C SER A 138 16.84 -8.93 -11.55
N GLN A 139 17.69 -9.52 -10.70
CA GLN A 139 19.14 -9.30 -10.71
C GLN A 139 19.78 -9.79 -12.01
N GLU A 140 19.40 -10.98 -12.48
CA GLU A 140 19.86 -11.53 -13.76
C GLU A 140 19.45 -10.62 -14.93
N LYS A 141 18.20 -10.13 -14.94
CA LYS A 141 17.72 -9.21 -15.98
C LYS A 141 18.46 -7.88 -15.97
N LEU A 142 18.85 -7.37 -14.80
CA LEU A 142 19.65 -6.16 -14.67
C LEU A 142 21.10 -6.39 -15.11
N ALA A 143 21.72 -7.51 -14.73
CA ALA A 143 23.11 -7.83 -15.08
C ALA A 143 23.29 -8.04 -16.60
N ASN A 144 22.29 -8.65 -17.25
CA ASN A 144 22.28 -8.87 -18.69
C ASN A 144 21.68 -7.70 -19.49
N TYR A 145 21.30 -6.62 -18.82
CA TYR A 145 20.70 -5.48 -19.50
C TYR A 145 21.75 -4.71 -20.31
N LYS A 146 21.55 -4.67 -21.63
CA LYS A 146 22.36 -3.86 -22.54
C LYS A 146 21.46 -2.76 -23.12
N PRO A 147 21.67 -1.48 -22.76
CA PRO A 147 20.89 -0.40 -23.32
C PRO A 147 21.15 -0.34 -24.83
N LYS A 148 20.09 -0.30 -25.64
CA LYS A 148 20.21 -0.16 -27.09
C LYS A 148 20.41 1.30 -27.47
N ILE A 149 19.87 2.22 -26.68
CA ILE A 149 19.89 3.67 -26.93
C ILE A 149 20.16 4.39 -25.60
N ILE A 150 21.27 5.13 -25.54
CA ILE A 150 21.57 5.97 -24.38
C ILE A 150 20.54 7.11 -24.32
N GLY A 151 19.80 7.20 -23.21
CA GLY A 151 18.79 8.25 -23.00
C GLY A 151 17.35 7.89 -23.34
N ASP A 152 17.06 6.64 -23.74
CA ASP A 152 15.68 6.19 -23.93
C ASP A 152 14.95 6.03 -22.57
N THR A 153 13.84 6.74 -22.42
CA THR A 153 13.02 6.72 -21.20
C THR A 153 12.39 5.35 -20.95
N LYS A 154 12.04 4.59 -21.99
CA LYS A 154 11.45 3.23 -21.86
C LYS A 154 12.47 2.23 -21.33
N GLU A 155 13.73 2.38 -21.73
CA GLU A 155 14.82 1.57 -21.22
C GLU A 155 15.05 1.83 -19.72
N THR A 156 14.95 3.09 -19.31
CA THR A 156 15.02 3.50 -17.91
C THR A 156 13.86 2.93 -17.09
N GLU A 157 12.64 2.94 -17.62
CA GLU A 157 11.46 2.34 -16.96
C GLU A 157 11.62 0.85 -16.67
N LYS A 158 12.23 0.10 -17.60
CA LYS A 158 12.47 -1.34 -17.43
C LYS A 158 13.52 -1.63 -16.35
N ILE A 159 14.58 -0.84 -16.28
CA ILE A 159 15.57 -0.92 -15.20
C ILE A 159 14.89 -0.62 -13.86
N ASP A 160 14.10 0.44 -13.81
CA ASP A 160 13.39 0.87 -12.60
C ASP A 160 12.38 -0.18 -12.13
N PHE A 161 11.71 -0.86 -13.06
CA PHE A 161 10.82 -1.98 -12.76
C PHE A 161 11.56 -3.11 -12.03
N TYR A 162 12.69 -3.59 -12.56
CA TYR A 162 13.44 -4.68 -11.92
C TYR A 162 14.05 -4.27 -10.58
N LYS A 163 14.54 -3.03 -10.46
CA LYS A 163 14.99 -2.48 -9.17
C LYS A 163 13.85 -2.45 -8.15
N SER A 164 12.67 -2.02 -8.57
CA SER A 164 11.46 -1.96 -7.72
C SER A 164 11.04 -3.35 -7.25
N MET A 165 11.08 -4.35 -8.14
CA MET A 165 10.79 -5.75 -7.79
C MET A 165 11.74 -6.27 -6.70
N ILE A 166 13.03 -5.99 -6.81
CA ILE A 166 14.01 -6.38 -5.78
C ILE A 166 13.69 -5.72 -4.44
N ILE A 167 13.39 -4.42 -4.43
CA ILE A 167 13.04 -3.67 -3.22
C ILE A 167 11.81 -4.26 -2.54
N ILE A 168 10.72 -4.46 -3.29
CA ILE A 168 9.45 -4.97 -2.75
C ILE A 168 9.61 -6.39 -2.22
N CYS A 169 10.25 -7.29 -2.97
CA CYS A 169 10.44 -8.67 -2.53
C CYS A 169 11.27 -8.74 -1.24
N LYS A 170 12.34 -7.93 -1.13
CA LYS A 170 13.14 -7.84 0.09
C LYS A 170 12.35 -7.27 1.27
N ALA A 171 11.54 -6.24 1.04
CA ALA A 171 10.71 -5.65 2.09
C ALA A 171 9.66 -6.64 2.62
N LEU A 172 9.00 -7.39 1.75
CA LEU A 172 8.04 -8.44 2.12
C LEU A 172 8.71 -9.56 2.94
N ILE A 173 9.88 -10.03 2.51
CA ILE A 173 10.67 -11.01 3.26
C ILE A 173 11.04 -10.47 4.65
N SER A 174 11.53 -9.23 4.72
CA SER A 174 11.87 -8.57 5.97
C SER A 174 10.66 -8.47 6.91
N TYR A 175 9.51 -8.06 6.39
CA TYR A 175 8.26 -7.98 7.16
C TYR A 175 7.84 -9.34 7.71
N ALA A 176 7.91 -10.41 6.92
CA ALA A 176 7.64 -11.77 7.40
C ALA A 176 8.62 -12.21 8.50
N HIS A 177 9.91 -11.89 8.36
CA HIS A 177 10.89 -12.18 9.41
C HIS A 177 10.61 -11.39 10.69
N ARG A 178 10.11 -10.15 10.61
CA ARG A 178 9.69 -9.40 11.82
C ARG A 178 8.62 -10.15 12.62
N TYR A 179 7.62 -10.75 11.95
CA TYR A 179 6.64 -11.60 12.64
C TYR A 179 7.25 -12.88 13.21
N SER A 180 8.16 -13.53 12.47
CA SER A 180 8.85 -14.72 12.94
C SER A 180 9.63 -14.47 14.23
N GLU A 181 10.37 -13.36 14.29
CA GLU A 181 11.10 -12.98 15.51
C GLU A 181 10.15 -12.59 16.65
N HIS A 182 9.06 -11.88 16.36
CA HIS A 182 8.07 -11.53 17.37
C HIS A 182 7.36 -12.76 17.95
N ALA A 183 6.98 -13.72 17.11
CA ALA A 183 6.40 -15.00 17.54
C ALA A 183 7.36 -15.79 18.43
N LYS A 184 8.65 -15.81 18.08
CA LYS A 184 9.68 -16.44 18.89
C LYS A 184 9.78 -15.81 20.28
N LEU A 185 9.87 -14.48 20.37
CA LEU A 185 9.89 -13.75 21.64
C LEU A 185 8.64 -14.03 22.49
N LEU A 186 7.46 -14.03 21.87
CA LEU A 186 6.22 -14.39 22.58
C LEU A 186 6.31 -15.80 23.15
N SER A 187 6.76 -16.78 22.36
CA SER A 187 6.88 -18.18 22.81
C SER A 187 7.82 -18.38 24.01
N GLU A 188 8.87 -17.56 24.13
CA GLU A 188 9.80 -17.58 25.28
C GLU A 188 9.18 -17.02 26.57
N SER A 189 8.10 -16.22 26.44
CA SER A 189 7.39 -15.60 27.57
C SER A 189 6.10 -16.32 27.99
N VAL A 190 5.70 -17.35 27.23
CA VAL A 190 4.53 -18.16 27.58
C VAL A 190 4.95 -19.18 28.63
N ASP A 191 4.46 -18.99 29.86
CA ASP A 191 4.50 -20.02 30.89
C ASP A 191 3.58 -21.15 30.43
N ASN A 192 4.14 -22.26 29.93
CA ASN A 192 3.42 -23.47 29.58
C ASN A 192 2.92 -24.20 30.84
N LYS A 193 2.09 -23.53 31.65
CA LYS A 193 1.34 -24.13 32.75
C LYS A 193 -0.10 -24.37 32.31
N GLU A 194 -0.28 -25.34 31.44
CA GLU A 194 -1.51 -26.14 31.33
C GLU A 194 -1.15 -27.60 31.06
#